data_AF-A0A7T1ID91-F1
#
_entry.id   AF-A0A7T1ID91-F1
#
_cell.length_a   1.000
_cell.length_b   1.000
_cell.length_c   1.000
_cell.angle_alpha   90.00
_cell.angle_beta   90.00
_cell.angle_gamma   90.00
#
_symmetry.space_group_name_H-M   'P 1'
#
loop_
_entity.id
_entity.type
_entity.pdbx_description
1 polymer ?
#
loop_
_entity_poly.entity_id
_entity_poly.type
_entity_poly.pdbx_seq_one_letter_code
_entity_poly.pdbx_strand_id
1 'polypeptide(L)' 'MDALDHLCHLVDGDPGFERVFYASTTAEEMVALAEGSGILIGADDFRALLRSGTTERWLLRGNASTNPIVHLQLIIGV' A
#
# COMPACT_ATOMS: atom_id res chain seq x y z
N MET A 1 -7.80 9.61 -7.78
CA MET A 1 -7.53 8.64 -6.71
C MET A 1 -7.41 7.29 -7.40
N ASP A 2 -6.20 6.74 -7.42
CA ASP A 2 -5.93 5.40 -7.96
C ASP A 2 -6.08 4.34 -6.85
N ALA A 3 -5.92 3.07 -7.19
CA ALA A 3 -6.04 1.94 -6.25
C ALA A 3 -5.05 2.03 -5.09
N LEU A 4 -3.83 2.52 -5.35
CA LEU A 4 -2.79 2.68 -4.34
C LEU A 4 -3.09 3.86 -3.41
N ASP A 5 -3.57 4.98 -3.94
CA ASP A 5 -4.04 6.13 -3.17
C ASP A 5 -5.23 5.77 -2.27
N HIS A 6 -6.17 4.95 -2.78
CA HIS A 6 -7.29 4.45 -1.99
C HIS A 6 -6.82 3.52 -0.86
N LEU A 7 -5.89 2.61 -1.15
CA LEU A 7 -5.30 1.73 -0.15
C LEU A 7 -4.61 2.51 0.98
N CYS A 8 -3.80 3.52 0.65
CA CYS A 8 -3.16 4.37 1.66
C CYS A 8 -4.17 5.13 2.52
N HIS A 9 -5.32 5.54 1.95
CA HIS A 9 -6.40 6.12 2.74
C HIS A 9 -7.05 5.14 3.73
N LEU A 10 -7.16 3.85 3.38
CA LEU A 10 -7.64 2.84 4.31
C LEU A 10 -6.68 2.63 5.48
N VAL A 11 -5.37 2.65 5.20
CA VAL A 11 -4.32 2.55 6.24
C VAL A 11 -4.37 3.75 7.19
N ASP A 12 -4.54 4.97 6.69
CA ASP A 12 -4.63 6.19 7.51
C ASP A 12 -5.95 6.29 8.30
N GLY A 13 -7.04 5.73 7.77
CA GLY A 13 -8.39 5.88 8.31
C GLY A 13 -8.90 4.74 9.20
N ASP A 14 -8.33 3.54 9.09
CA ASP A 14 -8.78 2.35 9.82
C ASP A 14 -7.62 1.65 10.56
N PRO A 15 -7.56 1.74 11.91
CA PRO A 15 -6.49 1.13 12.71
C PRO A 15 -6.43 -0.40 12.62
N GLY A 16 -7.56 -1.05 12.32
CA GLY A 16 -7.63 -2.50 12.12
C GLY A 16 -6.96 -2.88 10.80
N PHE A 17 -7.25 -2.12 9.75
CA PHE A 17 -6.66 -2.26 8.44
C PHE A 17 -5.16 -1.94 8.47
N GLU A 18 -4.76 -0.84 9.11
CA GLU A 18 -3.36 -0.44 9.33
C GLU A 18 -2.55 -1.60 9.92
N ARG A 19 -3.07 -2.23 10.97
CA ARG A 19 -2.37 -3.34 11.64
C ARG A 19 -2.17 -4.54 10.72
N VAL A 20 -3.18 -4.90 9.92
CA VAL A 20 -3.08 -6.03 8.98
C VAL A 20 -2.17 -5.68 7.81
N PHE A 21 -2.24 -4.43 7.33
CA PHE A 21 -1.39 -3.90 6.29
C PHE A 21 0.08 -4.02 6.66
N TYR A 22 0.50 -3.48 7.82
CA TYR A 22 1.90 -3.56 8.25
C TYR A 22 2.33 -4.95 8.74
N ALA A 23 1.39 -5.84 9.04
CA ALA A 23 1.68 -7.24 9.33
C ALA A 23 1.92 -8.08 8.08
N SER A 24 1.50 -7.60 6.91
CA SER A 24 1.71 -8.29 5.63
C SER A 24 3.19 -8.23 5.25
N THR A 25 3.75 -9.37 4.84
CA THR A 25 5.18 -9.47 4.52
C THR A 25 5.44 -9.85 3.07
N THR A 26 4.39 -10.20 2.33
CA THR A 26 4.48 -10.66 0.94
C THR A 26 3.56 -9.84 0.04
N ALA A 27 3.90 -9.83 -1.25
CA ALA A 27 3.06 -9.20 -2.27
C ALA A 27 1.67 -9.85 -2.37
N GLU A 28 1.60 -11.17 -2.21
CA GLU A 28 0.35 -11.94 -2.30
C GLU A 28 -0.61 -11.63 -1.15
N GLU A 29 -0.10 -11.53 0.09
CA GLU A 29 -0.89 -11.08 1.24
C GLU A 29 -1.43 -9.66 1.04
N MET A 30 -0.60 -8.76 0.48
CA MET A 30 -1.02 -7.39 0.20
C MET A 30 -2.11 -7.32 -0.88
N VAL A 31 -2.00 -8.12 -1.93
CA VAL A 31 -3.04 -8.24 -2.96
C VAL A 31 -4.33 -8.77 -2.35
N ALA A 32 -4.27 -9.85 -1.57
CA ALA A 32 -5.45 -10.41 -0.92
C ALA A 32 -6.11 -9.42 0.06
N LEU A 33 -5.30 -8.62 0.77
CA LEU A 33 -5.80 -7.56 1.65
C LEU A 33 -6.53 -6.46 0.86
N ALA A 34 -5.94 -6.02 -0.26
CA ALA A 34 -6.54 -5.02 -1.14
C ALA A 34 -7.86 -5.53 -1.77
N GLU A 35 -7.88 -6.78 -2.25
CA GLU A 35 -9.09 -7.41 -2.77
C GLU A 35 -10.18 -7.53 -1.69
N GLY A 36 -9.78 -7.89 -0.46
CA GLY A 36 -10.67 -7.97 0.70
C GLY A 36 -11.32 -6.63 1.09
N SER A 37 -10.69 -5.51 0.75
CA SER A 37 -11.25 -4.16 0.92
C SER A 37 -11.96 -3.62 -0.32
N GLY A 38 -12.11 -4.43 -1.37
CA GLY A 38 -12.79 -4.06 -2.62
C GLY A 38 -11.90 -3.35 -3.64
N ILE A 39 -10.57 -3.35 -3.45
CA ILE A 39 -9.59 -2.81 -4.39
C ILE A 39 -9.07 -3.95 -5.27
N LEU A 40 -9.50 -3.98 -6.53
CA LEU A 40 -9.03 -4.93 -7.52
C LEU A 40 -7.68 -4.46 -8.09
N ILE A 41 -6.58 -5.02 -7.56
CA ILE A 41 -5.21 -4.67 -7.96
C ILE A 41 -4.29 -5.90 -7.88
N GLY A 42 -3.51 -6.14 -8.93
CA GLY A 42 -2.49 -7.20 -8.94
C GLY A 42 -1.13 -6.74 -8.41
N ALA A 43 -0.22 -7.69 -8.17
CA ALA A 43 1.15 -7.39 -7.74
C ALA A 43 1.94 -6.56 -8.78
N ASP A 44 1.72 -6.80 -10.07
CA ASP A 44 2.36 -6.04 -11.15
C ASP A 44 1.79 -4.62 -11.27
N ASP A 45 0.49 -4.43 -11.04
CA ASP A 45 -0.13 -3.12 -10.95
C ASP A 45 0.41 -2.31 -9.77
N PHE A 46 0.61 -2.96 -8.60
CA PHE A 46 1.31 -2.35 -7.48
C PHE A 46 2.71 -1.87 -7.88
N ARG A 47 3.50 -2.71 -8.55
CA ARG A 47 4.82 -2.31 -9.06
C ARG A 47 4.74 -1.11 -9.99
N ALA A 48 3.80 -1.12 -10.93
CA ALA A 48 3.63 -0.03 -11.88
C ALA A 48 3.27 1.28 -11.18
N LEU A 49 2.31 1.25 -10.25
CA LEU A 49 1.87 2.42 -9.50
C LEU A 49 2.97 2.97 -8.59
N LEU A 50 3.70 2.10 -7.88
CA LEU A 50 4.83 2.51 -7.03
C LEU A 50 5.97 3.16 -7.83
N ARG A 51 6.20 2.72 -9.07
CA ARG A 51 7.19 3.34 -9.98
C ARG A 51 6.69 4.63 -10.63
N SER A 52 5.39 4.79 -10.77
CA SER A 52 4.79 5.94 -11.46
C SER A 52 4.85 7.25 -10.66
N GLY A 53 5.18 7.18 -9.36
CA GLY A 53 5.34 8.35 -8.51
C GLY A 53 4.03 9.02 -8.09
N THR A 54 2.85 8.43 -8.36
CA THR A 54 1.55 9.00 -7.96
C THR A 54 1.38 9.12 -6.43
N THR A 55 2.32 8.57 -5.67
CA THR A 55 2.32 8.49 -4.21
C THR A 55 3.25 9.50 -3.51
N GLU A 56 3.83 10.46 -4.23
CA GLU A 56 4.70 11.51 -3.65
C GLU A 56 4.06 12.23 -2.45
N ARG A 57 2.73 12.39 -2.44
CA ARG A 57 1.99 13.00 -1.32
C ARG A 57 2.12 12.20 0.00
N TRP A 58 2.24 10.87 -0.10
CA TRP A 58 2.31 9.95 1.04
C TRP A 58 3.74 9.85 1.59
N LEU A 59 4.75 10.04 0.73
CA LEU A 59 6.16 10.14 1.13
C LEU A 59 6.43 11.32 2.06
N LEU A 60 5.66 12.42 1.93
CA LEU A 60 5.81 13.63 2.75
C LEU A 60 5.13 13.57 4.12
N ARG A 61 4.20 12.61 4.34
CA ARG A 61 3.37 12.56 5.55
C ARG A 61 3.85 11.59 6.65
N GLY A 62 4.70 10.61 6.32
CA GLY A 62 5.06 9.53 7.25
C GLY A 62 6.54 9.51 7.63
N ASN A 63 6.85 9.12 8.86
CA ASN A 63 8.20 8.71 9.22
C ASN A 63 8.54 7.41 8.46
N ALA A 64 9.82 7.16 8.15
CA ALA A 64 10.21 6.03 7.29
C ALA A 64 9.65 4.67 7.76
N SER A 65 9.47 4.50 9.08
CA SER A 65 8.97 3.25 9.70
C SER A 65 7.45 3.07 9.63
N THR A 66 6.67 4.10 9.32
CA THR A 66 5.19 4.07 9.25
C THR A 66 4.68 4.65 7.94
N ASN A 67 5.52 4.64 6.90
CA ASN A 67 5.12 5.13 5.59
C ASN A 67 4.56 3.95 4.77
N PRO A 68 3.27 3.97 4.36
CA PRO A 68 2.68 2.86 3.62
C PRO A 68 3.39 2.61 2.29
N ILE A 69 3.96 3.64 1.67
CA ILE A 69 4.68 3.50 0.40
C ILE A 69 6.00 2.76 0.60
N VAL A 70 6.75 3.11 1.65
CA VAL A 70 8.01 2.43 1.98
C VAL A 70 7.76 0.96 2.28
N HIS A 71 6.69 0.66 3.03
CA HIS A 71 6.32 -0.72 3.31
C HIS A 71 5.96 -1.50 2.04
N LEU A 72 5.17 -0.90 1.14
CA LEU A 72 4.81 -1.52 -0.14
C LEU A 72 6.04 -1.74 -1.04
N GLN A 73 6.96 -0.78 -1.11
CA GLN A 73 8.21 -0.95 -1.87
C GLN A 73 9.04 -2.13 -1.37
N LEU A 74 9.09 -2.35 -0.04
CA LEU A 74 9.80 -3.48 0.56
C LEU A 74 9.18 -4.83 0.19
N ILE A 75 7.86 -5.00 0.34
CA ILE A 75 7.21 -6.30 0.10
C ILE A 75 7.04 -6.61 -1.39
N ILE A 76 6.87 -5.57 -2.23
CA ILE A 76 6.73 -5.70 -3.68
C ILE A 76 8.11 -5.77 -4.36
N GLY A 77 9.16 -5.26 -3.73
CA GLY A 77 10.53 -5.26 -4.27
C GLY A 77 10.72 -4.25 -5.40
N VAL A 78 10.49 -2.96 -5.10
CA VAL A 78 10.64 -1.84 -6.03
C VAL A 78 11.73 -0.87 -5.59
#